data_AF-A0A396GNF2-F1
#
_entry.id   AF-A0A396GNF2-F1
#
_cell.length_a   1.000
_cell.length_b   1.000
_cell.length_c   1.000
_cell.angle_alpha   90.00
_cell.angle_beta   90.00
_cell.angle_gamma   90.00
#
_symmetry.space_group_name_H-M   'P 1'
#
loop_
_entity.id
_entity.type
_entity.pdbx_description
1 polymer ?
#
loop_
_entity_poly.entity_id
_entity_poly.type
_entity_poly.pdbx_seq_one_letter_code
_entity_poly.pdbx_strand_id
1 'polypeptide(L)'
;MDGSISQGYLSVETLTLDSTTGYSVSFPKTMIGCGYRNTGTFHGPSSGIVGLGSGPMSLPSQLGTSIGGKFSYCLGPWLPNSTSKLNFGDAAIVYGDGAMTTPIVKKDAQSGYYLTLEAFSVGNKLIEFGGPTYGGNEGNILIDSGTTFTFLPYDVYYRFESAVAEYINLEHVEDPNGTFKLCYNVAYHGFEAPLITAHFKGADIKLYYISTFIKVSDGIACLAFIPSQTAIFGNVAQQNLLVGYNLVQNTVTFKPVDCTKPY
;
A
#
# COMPACT_ATOMS: atom_id res chain seq x y z
N MET A 1 9.72 6.12 -8.88
CA MET A 1 8.60 7.09 -8.98
C MET A 1 8.18 7.15 -10.44
N ASP A 2 6.89 7.29 -10.71
CA ASP A 2 6.27 7.24 -12.05
C ASP A 2 6.54 8.46 -12.94
N GLY A 3 7.37 9.40 -12.48
CA GLY A 3 7.72 10.62 -13.20
C GLY A 3 6.66 11.73 -13.09
N SER A 4 5.65 11.57 -12.23
CA SER A 4 4.68 12.62 -11.94
C SER A 4 5.36 13.84 -11.30
N ILE A 5 5.03 15.05 -11.79
CA ILE A 5 5.59 16.32 -11.35
C ILE A 5 4.47 17.35 -11.18
N SER A 6 4.56 18.15 -10.12
CA SER A 6 3.72 19.33 -9.94
C SER A 6 4.59 20.57 -9.76
N GLN A 7 4.19 21.67 -10.41
CA GLN A 7 4.73 23.01 -10.20
C GLN A 7 3.60 23.91 -9.69
N GLY A 8 3.90 24.64 -8.62
CA GLY A 8 2.90 25.39 -7.88
C GLY A 8 3.53 26.44 -6.97
N TYR A 9 2.66 27.13 -6.22
CA TYR A 9 3.05 28.01 -5.13
C TYR A 9 2.84 27.31 -3.79
N LEU A 10 3.70 27.58 -2.82
CA LEU A 10 3.42 27.23 -1.43
C LEU A 10 2.39 28.22 -0.89
N SER A 11 1.35 27.69 -0.27
CA SER A 11 0.35 28.47 0.47
C SER A 11 0.28 27.97 1.91
N VAL A 12 -0.26 28.82 2.79
CA VAL A 12 -0.44 28.54 4.20
C VAL A 12 -1.93 28.70 4.49
N GLU A 13 -2.56 27.62 4.92
CA GLU A 13 -4.01 27.55 5.10
C GLU A 13 -4.39 26.90 6.44
N THR A 14 -5.70 26.83 6.70
CA THR A 14 -6.24 26.07 7.83
C THR A 14 -6.80 24.74 7.34
N LEU A 15 -6.23 23.63 7.80
CA LEU A 15 -6.79 22.30 7.60
C LEU A 15 -7.77 21.99 8.72
N THR A 16 -8.99 21.57 8.38
CA THR A 16 -9.99 21.14 9.37
C THR A 16 -10.31 19.67 9.14
N LEU A 17 -10.24 18.87 10.20
CA LEU A 17 -10.53 17.44 10.22
C LEU A 17 -11.59 17.14 11.28
N ASP A 18 -12.42 16.13 11.06
CA ASP A 18 -13.34 15.67 12.09
C ASP A 18 -12.62 14.88 13.18
N SER A 19 -13.00 15.09 14.44
CA SER A 19 -12.51 14.31 15.58
C SER A 19 -13.41 13.11 15.86
N THR A 20 -12.83 12.07 16.44
CA THR A 20 -13.58 10.96 17.05
C THR A 20 -14.47 11.38 18.22
N THR A 21 -14.27 12.59 18.76
CA THR A 21 -15.13 13.20 19.78
C THR A 21 -16.39 13.87 19.21
N GLY A 22 -16.54 13.93 17.87
CA GLY A 22 -17.68 14.53 17.19
C GLY A 22 -17.54 16.04 16.90
N TYR A 23 -16.43 16.66 17.32
CA TYR A 23 -16.13 18.07 17.02
C TYR A 23 -15.01 18.18 15.97
N SER A 24 -15.11 19.13 15.04
CA SER A 24 -14.02 19.36 14.09
C SER A 24 -12.83 20.03 14.79
N VAL A 25 -11.62 19.67 14.35
CA VAL A 25 -10.34 20.19 14.82
C VAL A 25 -9.67 20.92 13.69
N SER A 26 -9.21 22.13 13.94
CA SER A 26 -8.52 22.97 12.96
C SER A 26 -7.02 23.07 13.26
N PHE A 27 -6.23 22.91 12.21
CA PHE A 27 -4.78 23.02 12.17
C PHE A 27 -4.42 24.25 11.34
N PRO A 28 -4.37 25.44 11.97
CA PRO A 28 -3.98 26.66 11.28
C PRO A 28 -2.52 26.59 10.87
N LYS A 29 -2.15 27.36 9.84
CA LYS A 29 -0.80 27.42 9.30
C LYS A 29 -0.30 26.11 8.69
N THR A 30 -1.22 25.29 8.19
CA THR A 30 -0.89 24.11 7.39
C THR A 30 -0.38 24.56 6.02
N MET A 31 0.84 24.16 5.69
CA MET A 31 1.46 24.43 4.40
C MET A 31 0.94 23.45 3.35
N ILE A 32 0.46 23.99 2.23
CA ILE A 32 -0.04 23.22 1.08
C ILE A 32 0.60 23.72 -0.21
N GLY A 33 0.71 22.84 -1.21
CA GLY A 33 1.11 23.21 -2.56
C GLY A 33 -0.10 23.48 -3.44
N CYS A 34 -0.21 24.70 -3.98
CA CYS A 34 -1.22 25.06 -4.98
C CYS A 34 -0.64 24.82 -6.39
N GLY A 35 -0.85 23.62 -6.92
CA GLY A 35 -0.33 23.21 -8.23
C GLY A 35 -1.12 23.83 -9.40
N TYR A 36 -0.45 24.57 -10.28
CA TYR A 36 -1.05 25.13 -11.51
C TYR A 36 -0.53 24.45 -12.78
N ARG A 37 0.55 23.67 -12.69
CA ARG A 37 1.08 22.83 -13.76
C ARG A 37 1.37 21.46 -13.21
N ASN A 38 0.55 20.49 -13.57
CA ASN A 38 0.61 19.13 -13.03
C ASN A 38 0.71 18.15 -14.20
N THR A 39 1.69 17.25 -14.12
CA THR A 39 1.88 16.14 -15.05
C THR A 39 1.88 14.86 -14.22
N GLY A 40 1.07 13.87 -14.59
CA GLY A 40 1.03 12.60 -13.89
C GLY A 40 -0.12 11.71 -14.35
N THR A 41 -0.31 10.61 -13.64
CA THR A 41 -1.31 9.57 -13.94
C THR A 41 -2.59 9.71 -13.08
N PHE A 42 -2.83 10.91 -12.53
CA PHE A 42 -3.97 11.18 -11.67
C PHE A 42 -5.27 11.22 -12.49
N HIS A 43 -6.14 10.24 -12.29
CA HIS A 43 -7.43 10.14 -12.97
C HIS A 43 -8.59 10.29 -11.97
N GLY A 44 -9.71 10.85 -12.43
CA GLY A 44 -10.94 10.99 -11.64
C GLY A 44 -11.10 12.35 -10.93
N PRO A 45 -12.19 12.51 -10.14
CA PRO A 45 -12.57 13.78 -9.52
C PRO A 45 -11.75 14.07 -8.25
N SER A 46 -10.43 14.23 -8.39
CA SER A 46 -9.54 14.65 -7.30
C SER A 46 -9.08 16.09 -7.48
N SER A 47 -8.87 16.80 -6.37
CA SER A 47 -8.35 18.18 -6.37
C SER A 47 -6.87 18.27 -5.98
N GLY A 48 -6.23 17.15 -5.65
CA GLY A 48 -4.83 17.11 -5.23
C GLY A 48 -4.43 15.82 -4.55
N ILE A 49 -3.25 15.83 -3.91
CA ILE A 49 -2.63 14.68 -3.24
C ILE A 49 -2.33 15.06 -1.79
N VAL A 50 -2.68 14.17 -0.86
CA VAL A 50 -2.27 14.28 0.54
C VAL A 50 -0.98 13.50 0.74
N GLY A 51 0.14 14.20 0.96
CA GLY A 51 1.43 13.57 1.19
C GLY A 51 1.54 13.00 2.61
N LEU A 52 1.57 11.67 2.73
CA LEU A 52 1.70 10.96 4.02
C LEU A 52 3.12 10.47 4.31
N GLY A 53 4.11 10.80 3.47
CA GLY A 53 5.51 10.37 3.64
C GLY A 53 6.21 10.93 4.89
N SER A 54 7.49 10.61 5.06
CA SER A 54 8.30 11.00 6.23
C SER A 54 8.98 12.38 6.09
N GLY A 55 8.71 13.10 5.00
CA GLY A 55 9.30 14.42 4.74
C GLY A 55 8.73 15.52 5.64
N PRO A 56 9.47 16.62 5.90
CA PRO A 56 9.06 17.67 6.85
C PRO A 56 7.76 18.40 6.46
N MET A 57 7.43 18.41 5.17
CA MET A 57 6.21 19.02 4.63
C MET A 57 5.04 18.04 4.48
N SER A 58 5.22 16.77 4.87
CA SER A 58 4.14 15.79 4.86
C SER A 58 3.06 16.14 5.89
N LEU A 59 1.84 15.70 5.64
CA LEU A 59 0.73 15.96 6.57
C LEU A 59 1.03 15.42 7.98
N PRO A 60 1.51 14.17 8.18
CA PRO A 60 1.85 13.68 9.52
C PRO A 60 2.91 14.53 10.22
N SER A 61 3.90 15.06 9.49
CA SER A 61 4.95 15.92 10.05
C SER A 61 4.41 17.30 10.44
N GLN A 62 3.52 17.87 9.62
CA GLN A 62 2.88 19.16 9.90
C GLN A 62 1.91 19.10 11.07
N LEU A 63 1.15 18.00 11.22
CA LEU A 63 0.30 17.76 12.39
C LEU A 63 1.11 17.48 13.66
N GLY A 64 2.30 16.87 13.49
CA GLY A 64 3.34 16.78 14.50
C GLY A 64 2.87 16.18 15.83
N THR A 65 3.15 16.88 16.92
CA THR A 65 2.83 16.43 18.29
C THR A 65 1.33 16.33 18.55
N SER A 66 0.49 17.08 17.82
CA SER A 66 -0.97 17.05 17.97
C SER A 66 -1.58 15.68 17.65
N ILE A 67 -0.86 14.87 16.87
CA ILE A 67 -1.25 13.50 16.52
C ILE A 67 -0.27 12.45 17.08
N GLY A 68 0.66 12.87 17.94
CA GLY A 68 1.68 11.99 18.51
C GLY A 68 2.53 11.24 17.48
N GLY A 69 2.65 11.76 16.25
CA GLY A 69 3.33 11.08 15.13
C GLY A 69 2.67 9.77 14.68
N LYS A 70 1.34 9.64 14.84
CA LYS A 70 0.59 8.42 14.50
C LYS A 70 -0.52 8.70 13.50
N PHE A 71 -0.61 7.85 12.49
CA PHE A 71 -1.72 7.82 11.55
C PHE A 71 -2.00 6.40 11.09
N SER A 72 -3.22 6.11 10.65
CA SER A 72 -3.59 4.80 10.14
C SER A 72 -4.63 4.90 9.05
N TYR A 73 -4.64 3.97 8.11
CA TYR A 73 -5.72 3.86 7.13
C TYR A 73 -6.18 2.41 6.97
N CYS A 74 -7.36 2.24 6.40
CA CYS A 74 -7.92 0.94 6.04
C CYS A 74 -8.47 1.01 4.63
N LEU A 75 -7.78 0.39 3.66
CA LEU A 75 -8.21 0.45 2.27
C LEU A 75 -9.25 -0.64 1.99
N GLY A 76 -10.45 -0.23 1.60
CA GLY A 76 -11.53 -1.13 1.20
C GLY A 76 -11.42 -1.60 -0.26
N PRO A 77 -12.29 -2.56 -0.66
CA PRO A 77 -12.50 -2.88 -2.07
C PRO A 77 -12.91 -1.64 -2.87
N TRP A 78 -12.64 -1.68 -4.17
CA TRP A 78 -13.11 -0.65 -5.10
C TRP A 78 -14.60 -0.85 -5.39
N LEU A 79 -15.44 -0.40 -4.45
CA LEU A 79 -16.89 -0.39 -4.59
C LEU A 79 -17.39 1.04 -4.79
N PRO A 80 -18.39 1.26 -5.66
CA PRO A 80 -19.05 2.56 -5.76
C PRO A 80 -19.60 2.98 -4.39
N ASN A 81 -19.39 4.25 -4.02
CA ASN A 81 -19.89 4.85 -2.78
C ASN A 81 -19.39 4.21 -1.46
N SER A 82 -18.34 3.38 -1.48
CA SER A 82 -17.71 2.93 -0.24
C SER A 82 -16.80 4.02 0.33
N THR A 83 -16.92 4.28 1.63
CA THR A 83 -15.99 5.14 2.36
C THR A 83 -14.98 4.30 3.13
N SER A 84 -13.78 4.85 3.29
CA SER A 84 -12.75 4.31 4.19
C SER A 84 -12.30 5.39 5.15
N LYS A 85 -11.44 5.05 6.12
CA LYS A 85 -10.96 5.98 7.14
C LYS A 85 -9.46 6.17 7.05
N LEU A 86 -9.04 7.42 7.23
CA LEU A 86 -7.70 7.83 7.59
C LEU A 86 -7.81 8.47 8.99
N ASN A 87 -7.18 7.83 9.98
CA ASN A 87 -7.18 8.30 11.35
C ASN A 87 -5.83 8.90 11.70
N PHE A 88 -5.84 9.82 12.66
CA PHE A 88 -4.64 10.42 13.25
C PHE A 88 -4.71 10.35 14.78
N GLY A 89 -3.55 10.42 15.44
CA GLY A 89 -3.50 10.46 16.90
C GLY A 89 -3.78 9.09 17.54
N ASP A 90 -4.42 9.09 18.71
CA ASP A 90 -4.66 7.86 19.46
C ASP A 90 -5.66 6.92 18.76
N ALA A 91 -6.55 7.47 17.94
CA ALA A 91 -7.46 6.69 17.10
C ALA A 91 -6.74 5.91 15.97
N ALA A 92 -5.47 6.24 15.71
CA ALA A 92 -4.66 5.55 14.72
C ALA A 92 -3.84 4.38 15.29
N ILE A 93 -3.92 4.13 16.60
CA ILE A 93 -3.16 3.03 17.23
C ILE A 93 -3.79 1.70 16.82
N VAL A 94 -3.00 0.85 16.17
CA VAL A 94 -3.41 -0.50 15.76
C VAL A 94 -2.88 -1.51 16.77
N TYR A 95 -3.78 -2.28 17.39
CA TYR A 95 -3.46 -3.27 18.41
C TYR A 95 -4.51 -4.39 18.49
N GLY A 96 -4.27 -5.35 19.38
CA GLY A 96 -5.14 -6.50 19.64
C GLY A 96 -4.82 -7.70 18.78
N ASP A 97 -5.68 -8.71 18.85
CA ASP A 97 -5.46 -9.99 18.19
C ASP A 97 -5.28 -9.84 16.67
N GLY A 98 -4.24 -10.49 16.14
CA GLY A 98 -3.88 -10.43 14.72
C GLY A 98 -3.14 -9.17 14.29
N ALA A 99 -2.88 -8.21 15.19
CA ALA A 99 -2.01 -7.07 14.90
C ALA A 99 -0.54 -7.53 14.89
N MET A 100 0.18 -7.23 13.81
CA MET A 100 1.59 -7.57 13.62
C MET A 100 2.40 -6.35 13.26
N THR A 101 3.57 -6.19 13.87
CA THR A 101 4.37 -4.96 13.78
C THR A 101 5.71 -5.23 13.13
N THR A 102 6.09 -4.39 12.17
CA THR A 102 7.38 -4.43 11.50
C THR A 102 8.10 -3.08 11.59
N PRO A 103 9.44 -3.05 11.72
CA PRO A 103 10.19 -1.79 11.76
C PRO A 103 10.17 -1.04 10.42
N ILE A 104 10.12 0.30 10.53
CA ILE A 104 10.44 1.21 9.43
C ILE A 104 11.96 1.39 9.41
N VAL A 105 12.56 1.14 8.25
CA VAL A 105 13.98 1.36 7.98
C VAL A 105 14.15 2.76 7.40
N LYS A 106 14.95 3.60 8.09
CA LYS A 106 15.26 4.94 7.60
C LYS A 106 16.27 4.87 6.47
N LYS A 107 15.98 5.58 5.38
CA LYS A 107 16.90 5.77 4.27
C LYS A 107 17.20 7.25 4.10
N ASP A 108 18.47 7.61 4.07
CA ASP A 108 18.90 8.99 3.90
C ASP A 108 18.37 9.56 2.57
N ALA A 109 17.93 10.83 2.61
CA ALA A 109 17.37 11.56 1.46
C ALA A 109 16.07 10.98 0.83
N GLN A 110 15.43 9.97 1.42
CA GLN A 110 14.18 9.39 0.92
C GLN A 110 13.02 9.68 1.88
N SER A 111 11.96 10.30 1.36
CA SER A 111 10.74 10.65 2.12
C SER A 111 9.69 9.53 2.19
N GLY A 112 10.06 8.31 1.81
CA GLY A 112 9.20 7.12 1.84
C GLY A 112 9.37 6.29 3.11
N TYR A 113 8.46 5.35 3.33
CA TYR A 113 8.56 4.35 4.40
C TYR A 113 9.07 3.03 3.84
N TYR A 114 10.28 2.64 4.23
CA TYR A 114 10.87 1.38 3.79
C TYR A 114 10.69 0.32 4.86
N LEU A 115 10.24 -0.85 4.45
CA LEU A 115 10.11 -2.04 5.28
C LEU A 115 11.09 -3.10 4.80
N THR A 116 11.28 -4.14 5.61
CA THR A 116 12.11 -5.29 5.26
C THR A 116 11.20 -6.47 4.95
N LEU A 117 11.11 -6.85 3.69
CA LEU A 117 10.41 -8.04 3.22
C LEU A 117 11.42 -9.17 3.04
N GLU A 118 11.24 -10.25 3.79
CA GLU A 118 12.15 -11.40 3.84
C GLU A 118 11.79 -12.43 2.76
N ALA A 119 10.48 -12.71 2.60
CA ALA A 119 9.99 -13.67 1.62
C ALA A 119 8.50 -13.49 1.30
N PHE A 120 8.04 -14.17 0.26
CA PHE A 120 6.63 -14.53 0.08
C PHE A 120 6.44 -16.03 0.26
N SER A 121 5.34 -16.45 0.89
CA SER A 121 4.85 -17.82 0.78
C SER A 121 3.65 -17.88 -0.16
N VAL A 122 3.67 -18.81 -1.11
CA VAL A 122 2.54 -19.16 -1.99
C VAL A 122 2.18 -20.61 -1.71
N GLY A 123 1.10 -20.83 -0.94
CA GLY A 123 0.83 -22.15 -0.37
C GLY A 123 2.02 -22.65 0.46
N ASN A 124 2.65 -23.76 0.05
CA ASN A 124 3.81 -24.35 0.74
C ASN A 124 5.16 -23.92 0.15
N LYS A 125 5.18 -23.06 -0.88
CA LYS A 125 6.43 -22.61 -1.52
C LYS A 125 6.88 -21.29 -0.92
N LEU A 126 8.12 -21.24 -0.45
CA LEU A 126 8.78 -20.03 0.03
C LEU A 126 9.62 -19.41 -1.09
N ILE A 127 9.40 -18.13 -1.37
CA ILE A 127 10.12 -17.33 -2.35
C ILE A 127 10.87 -16.25 -1.57
N GLU A 128 12.14 -16.48 -1.31
CA GLU A 128 12.99 -15.50 -0.65
C GLU A 128 13.13 -14.25 -1.52
N PHE A 129 13.00 -13.07 -0.90
CA PHE A 129 13.15 -11.79 -1.60
C PHE A 129 14.59 -11.56 -2.08
N GLY A 130 15.56 -12.28 -1.52
CA GLY A 130 16.95 -12.31 -1.95
C GLY A 130 17.90 -11.48 -1.07
N GLY A 131 19.19 -11.84 -1.14
CA GLY A 131 20.31 -11.16 -0.46
C GLY A 131 20.72 -9.83 -1.12
N PRO A 132 21.92 -9.29 -0.83
CA PRO A 132 22.25 -7.85 -0.84
C PRO A 132 22.17 -7.10 -2.19
N THR A 133 21.72 -7.74 -3.28
CA THR A 133 21.77 -7.25 -4.65
C THR A 133 20.76 -6.15 -4.97
N TYR A 134 19.67 -5.98 -4.21
CA TYR A 134 18.67 -4.93 -4.47
C TYR A 134 18.18 -4.28 -3.16
N GLY A 135 18.96 -3.33 -2.65
CA GLY A 135 18.54 -2.44 -1.56
C GLY A 135 19.10 -2.75 -0.16
N GLY A 136 20.01 -3.73 -0.06
CA GLY A 136 20.57 -4.21 1.21
C GLY A 136 19.67 -5.25 1.89
N ASN A 137 20.12 -5.77 3.04
CA ASN A 137 19.37 -6.79 3.79
C ASN A 137 18.12 -6.23 4.50
N GLU A 138 18.00 -4.90 4.62
CA GLU A 138 16.88 -4.24 5.30
C GLU A 138 16.38 -3.04 4.50
N GLY A 139 15.08 -2.73 4.63
CA GLY A 139 14.47 -1.60 3.94
C GLY A 139 14.36 -1.84 2.43
N ASN A 140 14.24 -3.08 1.99
CA ASN A 140 14.29 -3.47 0.58
C ASN A 140 13.00 -3.16 -0.20
N ILE A 141 11.90 -2.81 0.47
CA ILE A 141 10.62 -2.49 -0.17
C ILE A 141 10.02 -1.20 0.39
N LEU A 142 9.50 -0.34 -0.49
CA LEU A 142 8.73 0.85 -0.13
C LEU A 142 7.26 0.46 0.08
N ILE A 143 6.64 0.81 1.19
CA ILE A 143 5.17 0.76 1.30
C ILE A 143 4.57 2.07 0.78
N ASP A 144 3.64 1.98 -0.16
CA ASP A 144 3.07 3.16 -0.82
C ASP A 144 1.57 3.00 -1.09
N SER A 145 0.75 3.85 -0.46
CA SER A 145 -0.70 3.90 -0.70
C SER A 145 -1.08 4.59 -2.01
N GLY A 146 -0.16 5.38 -2.59
CA GLY A 146 -0.34 6.09 -3.85
C GLY A 146 -0.06 5.25 -5.09
N THR A 147 0.63 4.11 -4.93
CA THR A 147 0.90 3.16 -6.02
C THR A 147 -0.12 2.03 -5.99
N THR A 148 -0.82 1.78 -7.10
CA THR A 148 -1.91 0.79 -7.14
C THR A 148 -1.41 -0.65 -6.93
N PHE A 149 -0.43 -1.10 -7.73
CA PHE A 149 0.02 -2.49 -7.77
C PHE A 149 1.31 -2.70 -7.00
N THR A 150 1.58 -3.96 -6.63
CA THR A 150 2.86 -4.31 -6.01
C THR A 150 3.92 -4.52 -7.08
N PHE A 151 5.06 -3.85 -6.93
CA PHE A 151 6.19 -3.98 -7.84
C PHE A 151 7.29 -4.81 -7.18
N LEU A 152 7.83 -5.79 -7.90
CA LEU A 152 8.88 -6.68 -7.40
C LEU A 152 10.12 -6.66 -8.32
N PRO A 153 11.34 -6.82 -7.77
CA PRO A 153 12.54 -7.09 -8.55
C PRO A 153 12.31 -8.24 -9.54
N TYR A 154 12.85 -8.13 -10.76
CA TYR A 154 12.60 -9.10 -11.84
C TYR A 154 12.83 -10.56 -11.40
N ASP A 155 13.93 -10.85 -10.70
CA ASP A 155 14.29 -12.20 -10.25
C ASP A 155 13.34 -12.74 -9.17
N VAL A 156 12.84 -11.88 -8.28
CA VAL A 156 11.84 -12.22 -7.27
C VAL A 156 10.49 -12.44 -7.95
N TYR A 157 10.12 -11.54 -8.86
CA TYR A 157 8.85 -11.57 -9.57
C TYR A 157 8.66 -12.89 -10.32
N TYR A 158 9.61 -13.30 -11.17
CA TYR A 158 9.41 -14.50 -11.99
C TYR A 158 9.36 -15.79 -11.16
N ARG A 159 10.09 -15.86 -10.02
CA ARG A 159 9.95 -16.98 -9.08
C ARG A 159 8.59 -16.98 -8.39
N PHE A 160 8.11 -15.80 -7.98
CA PHE A 160 6.80 -15.62 -7.37
C PHE A 160 5.66 -15.94 -8.33
N GLU A 161 5.69 -15.39 -9.55
CA GLU A 161 4.75 -15.64 -10.63
C GLU A 161 4.64 -17.14 -10.94
N SER A 162 5.78 -17.83 -11.10
CA SER A 162 5.82 -19.27 -11.33
C SER A 162 5.15 -20.05 -10.19
N ALA A 163 5.43 -19.68 -8.94
CA ALA A 163 4.83 -20.35 -7.79
C ALA A 163 3.30 -20.16 -7.71
N VAL A 164 2.80 -18.98 -8.10
CA VAL A 164 1.36 -18.72 -8.22
C VAL A 164 0.74 -19.51 -9.37
N ALA A 165 1.40 -19.53 -10.53
CA ALA A 165 0.94 -20.26 -11.71
C ALA A 165 0.82 -21.77 -11.46
N GLU A 166 1.75 -22.36 -10.71
CA GLU A 166 1.68 -23.77 -10.35
C GLU A 166 0.53 -24.12 -9.40
N TYR A 167 -0.01 -23.14 -8.66
CA TYR A 167 -1.15 -23.36 -7.76
C TYR A 167 -2.50 -23.32 -8.50
N ILE A 168 -2.61 -22.47 -9.52
CA ILE A 168 -3.89 -22.19 -10.18
C ILE A 168 -4.00 -23.05 -11.43
N ASN A 169 -4.87 -24.06 -11.39
CA ASN A 169 -5.15 -24.93 -12.53
C ASN A 169 -6.25 -24.34 -13.44
N LEU A 170 -5.97 -23.20 -14.06
CA LEU A 170 -6.86 -22.53 -15.02
C LEU A 170 -6.11 -22.11 -16.28
N GLU A 171 -6.84 -21.87 -17.36
CA GLU A 171 -6.28 -21.38 -18.61
C GLU A 171 -5.65 -19.99 -18.43
N HIS A 172 -4.37 -19.89 -18.83
CA HIS A 172 -3.68 -18.62 -18.92
C HIS A 172 -4.20 -17.84 -20.12
N VAL A 173 -4.50 -16.57 -19.92
CA VAL A 173 -4.92 -15.65 -20.98
C VAL A 173 -4.04 -14.40 -20.98
N GLU A 174 -3.97 -13.73 -22.12
CA GLU A 174 -3.27 -12.45 -22.20
C GLU A 174 -4.08 -11.34 -21.51
N ASP A 175 -3.38 -10.42 -20.84
CA ASP A 175 -3.99 -9.16 -20.39
C ASP A 175 -4.34 -8.31 -21.63
N PRO A 176 -5.61 -7.94 -21.85
CA PRO A 176 -6.01 -7.08 -22.96
C PRO A 176 -5.26 -5.73 -23.00
N ASN A 177 -4.79 -5.24 -21.85
CA ASN A 177 -4.06 -3.98 -21.73
C ASN A 177 -2.53 -4.15 -21.72
N GLY A 178 -2.01 -5.39 -21.71
CA GLY A 178 -0.59 -5.72 -21.74
C GLY A 178 0.22 -5.32 -20.48
N THR A 179 -0.45 -4.99 -19.38
CA THR A 179 0.15 -4.55 -18.11
C THR A 179 0.60 -5.74 -17.25
N PHE A 180 -0.24 -6.75 -17.08
CA PHE A 180 0.01 -7.89 -16.20
C PHE A 180 0.64 -9.07 -16.96
N LYS A 181 1.43 -9.90 -16.27
CA LYS A 181 2.09 -11.08 -16.87
C LYS A 181 1.33 -12.38 -16.64
N LEU A 182 0.56 -12.46 -15.56
CA LEU A 182 -0.19 -13.66 -15.19
C LEU A 182 -1.68 -13.33 -15.04
N CYS A 183 -2.49 -13.83 -15.97
CA CYS A 183 -3.94 -13.66 -15.99
C CYS A 183 -4.64 -14.98 -16.32
N TYR A 184 -5.85 -15.13 -15.81
CA TYR A 184 -6.66 -16.34 -15.96
C TYR A 184 -8.06 -16.02 -16.45
N ASN A 185 -8.62 -16.93 -17.23
CA ASN A 185 -10.05 -16.96 -17.51
C ASN A 185 -10.82 -17.51 -16.29
N VAL A 186 -11.60 -16.65 -15.65
CA VAL A 186 -12.39 -16.93 -14.43
C VAL A 186 -13.89 -16.90 -14.69
N ALA A 187 -14.34 -16.87 -15.95
CA ALA A 187 -15.76 -16.76 -16.31
C ALA A 187 -16.59 -18.00 -15.94
N TYR A 188 -16.00 -19.19 -15.97
CA TYR A 188 -16.72 -20.47 -15.93
C TYR A 188 -16.29 -21.41 -14.79
N HIS A 189 -15.35 -20.99 -13.95
CA HIS A 189 -14.78 -21.81 -12.88
C HIS A 189 -14.82 -21.08 -11.54
N GLY A 190 -14.88 -21.84 -10.43
CA GLY A 190 -14.59 -21.30 -9.11
C GLY A 190 -13.13 -20.88 -9.06
N PHE A 191 -12.86 -19.57 -9.12
CA PHE A 191 -11.51 -19.06 -9.02
C PHE A 191 -11.05 -19.09 -7.56
N GLU A 192 -10.12 -19.98 -7.25
CA GLU A 192 -9.47 -20.05 -5.94
C GLU A 192 -8.04 -19.54 -6.05
N ALA A 193 -7.83 -18.28 -5.67
CA ALA A 193 -6.47 -17.74 -5.55
C ALA A 193 -5.72 -18.42 -4.39
N PRO A 194 -4.40 -18.66 -4.53
CA PRO A 194 -3.60 -19.09 -3.40
C PRO A 194 -3.61 -18.02 -2.31
N LEU A 195 -3.62 -18.47 -1.04
CA LEU A 195 -3.23 -17.61 0.05
C LEU A 195 -1.75 -17.27 -0.12
N ILE A 196 -1.46 -15.98 -0.22
CA ILE A 196 -0.10 -15.46 -0.27
C ILE A 196 0.20 -14.87 1.10
N THR A 197 1.38 -15.14 1.66
CA THR A 197 1.85 -14.48 2.88
C THR A 197 3.08 -13.66 2.56
N ALA A 198 3.04 -12.36 2.84
CA ALA A 198 4.20 -11.49 2.79
C ALA A 198 4.89 -11.53 4.16
N HIS A 199 6.11 -12.08 4.21
CA HIS A 199 6.91 -12.21 5.42
C HIS A 199 7.77 -10.97 5.56
N PHE A 200 7.28 -9.97 6.29
CA PHE A 200 8.10 -8.84 6.71
C PHE A 200 8.86 -9.20 7.97
N LYS A 201 9.97 -8.51 8.23
CA LYS A 201 10.73 -8.65 9.48
C LYS A 201 9.81 -8.44 10.69
N GLY A 202 9.49 -9.53 11.38
CA GLY A 202 8.61 -9.56 12.56
C GLY A 202 7.10 -9.57 12.29
N ALA A 203 6.64 -9.68 11.03
CA ALA A 203 5.21 -9.66 10.70
C ALA A 203 4.87 -10.50 9.45
N ASP A 204 3.93 -11.42 9.60
CA ASP A 204 3.42 -12.29 8.53
C ASP A 204 2.05 -11.82 8.03
N ILE A 205 2.03 -11.16 6.87
CA ILE A 205 0.82 -10.53 6.36
C ILE A 205 0.17 -11.44 5.31
N LYS A 206 -0.99 -11.99 5.67
CA LYS A 206 -1.82 -12.80 4.77
C LYS A 206 -2.55 -11.91 3.77
N LEU A 207 -2.30 -12.15 2.49
CA LEU A 207 -2.90 -11.48 1.34
C LEU A 207 -3.90 -12.44 0.69
N TYR A 208 -5.18 -12.07 0.76
CA TYR A 208 -6.27 -12.82 0.14
C TYR A 208 -6.47 -12.37 -1.31
N TYR A 209 -7.34 -13.06 -2.05
CA TYR A 209 -7.68 -12.76 -3.45
C TYR A 209 -7.82 -11.27 -3.76
N ILE A 210 -8.62 -10.56 -2.96
CA ILE A 210 -8.85 -9.11 -3.12
C ILE A 210 -7.56 -8.28 -3.09
N SER A 211 -6.55 -8.74 -2.35
CA SER A 211 -5.28 -8.06 -2.17
C SER A 211 -4.21 -8.51 -3.16
N THR A 212 -4.48 -9.52 -3.99
CA THR A 212 -3.47 -10.14 -4.87
C THR A 212 -3.89 -10.23 -6.33
N PHE A 213 -5.18 -10.15 -6.64
CA PHE A 213 -5.71 -10.20 -8.00
C PHE A 213 -6.69 -9.06 -8.27
N ILE A 214 -6.76 -8.63 -9.52
CA ILE A 214 -7.73 -7.66 -9.99
C ILE A 214 -8.49 -8.21 -11.20
N LYS A 215 -9.76 -7.82 -11.34
CA LYS A 215 -10.54 -8.07 -12.57
C LYS A 215 -10.21 -6.97 -13.59
N VAL A 216 -9.65 -7.36 -14.74
CA VAL A 216 -9.27 -6.41 -15.81
C VAL A 216 -10.31 -6.31 -16.93
N SER A 217 -11.12 -7.36 -17.11
CA SER A 217 -12.24 -7.41 -18.05
C SER A 217 -13.22 -8.50 -17.63
N ASP A 218 -14.33 -8.64 -18.35
CA ASP A 218 -15.30 -9.70 -18.07
C ASP A 218 -14.68 -11.08 -18.20
N GLY A 219 -14.68 -11.82 -17.08
CA GLY A 219 -14.11 -13.15 -17.01
C GLY A 219 -12.59 -13.21 -16.93
N ILE A 220 -11.85 -12.08 -16.79
CA ILE A 220 -10.38 -12.12 -16.67
C ILE A 220 -9.93 -11.51 -15.35
N ALA A 221 -9.18 -12.31 -14.58
CA ALA A 221 -8.50 -11.87 -13.37
C ALA A 221 -6.98 -11.98 -13.54
N CYS A 222 -6.25 -10.94 -13.15
CA CYS A 222 -4.80 -10.84 -13.28
C CYS A 222 -4.13 -10.67 -11.92
N LEU A 223 -2.96 -11.28 -11.75
CA LEU A 223 -2.10 -11.10 -10.58
C LEU A 223 -1.65 -9.63 -10.50
N ALA A 224 -1.97 -8.95 -9.40
CA ALA A 224 -1.72 -7.52 -9.17
C ALA A 224 -0.26 -7.20 -8.78
N PHE A 225 0.68 -7.94 -9.37
CA PHE A 225 2.13 -7.80 -9.17
C PHE A 225 2.80 -7.56 -10.52
N ILE A 226 3.77 -6.64 -10.56
CA ILE A 226 4.44 -6.22 -11.79
C ILE A 226 5.97 -6.25 -11.60
N PRO A 227 6.75 -6.78 -12.56
CA PRO A 227 8.20 -6.77 -12.48
C PRO A 227 8.76 -5.35 -12.66
N SER A 228 9.73 -4.96 -11.84
CA SER A 228 10.37 -3.63 -11.84
C SER A 228 11.77 -3.71 -11.24
N GLN A 229 12.57 -2.65 -11.40
CA GLN A 229 13.86 -2.53 -10.69
C GLN A 229 13.68 -2.14 -9.21
N THR A 230 12.59 -1.44 -8.87
CA THR A 230 12.31 -0.98 -7.50
C THR A 230 11.13 -1.74 -6.92
N ALA A 231 11.27 -2.17 -5.68
CA ALA A 231 10.21 -2.85 -4.97
C ALA A 231 9.26 -1.88 -4.27
N ILE A 232 7.97 -2.06 -4.49
CA ILE A 232 6.91 -1.24 -3.88
C ILE A 232 5.77 -2.16 -3.46
N PHE A 233 5.36 -2.10 -2.21
CA PHE A 233 4.16 -2.74 -1.70
C PHE A 233 2.97 -1.80 -1.96
N GLY A 234 2.20 -2.10 -3.01
CA GLY A 234 1.13 -1.23 -3.51
C GLY A 234 -0.16 -1.33 -2.72
N ASN A 235 -1.13 -0.49 -3.06
CA ASN A 235 -2.34 -0.30 -2.28
C ASN A 235 -3.36 -1.44 -2.42
N VAL A 236 -3.36 -2.19 -3.53
CA VAL A 236 -4.16 -3.42 -3.67
C VAL A 236 -3.73 -4.44 -2.62
N ALA A 237 -2.41 -4.66 -2.45
CA ALA A 237 -1.88 -5.56 -1.43
C ALA A 237 -2.14 -5.07 0.02
N GLN A 238 -2.54 -3.81 0.19
CA GLN A 238 -2.91 -3.22 1.48
C GLN A 238 -4.42 -3.28 1.77
N GLN A 239 -5.24 -3.81 0.85
CA GLN A 239 -6.68 -3.91 1.04
C GLN A 239 -7.04 -4.86 2.18
N ASN A 240 -8.08 -4.50 2.96
CA ASN A 240 -8.52 -5.23 4.15
C ASN A 240 -7.44 -5.39 5.23
N LEU A 241 -6.52 -4.43 5.29
CA LEU A 241 -5.57 -4.26 6.37
C LEU A 241 -5.77 -2.87 6.99
N LEU A 242 -5.93 -2.83 8.31
CA LEU A 242 -5.73 -1.61 9.06
C LEU A 242 -4.22 -1.41 9.22
N VAL A 243 -3.68 -0.44 8.50
CA VAL A 243 -2.24 -0.14 8.44
C VAL A 243 -1.96 1.09 9.30
N GLY A 244 -1.35 0.88 10.47
CA GLY A 244 -0.98 1.91 11.42
C GLY A 244 0.49 2.26 11.35
N TYR A 245 0.80 3.55 11.27
CA TYR A 245 2.14 4.09 11.29
C TYR A 245 2.38 4.76 12.64
N ASN A 246 3.45 4.34 13.33
CA ASN A 246 3.96 5.04 14.50
C ASN A 246 5.35 5.58 14.16
N LEU A 247 5.41 6.86 13.81
CA LEU A 247 6.63 7.52 13.36
C LEU A 247 7.60 7.80 14.51
N VAL A 248 7.10 7.86 15.74
CA VAL A 248 7.94 7.99 16.94
C VAL A 248 8.71 6.70 17.21
N GLN A 249 8.01 5.56 17.11
CA GLN A 249 8.62 4.23 17.28
C GLN A 249 9.28 3.68 16.01
N ASN A 250 9.10 4.35 14.86
CA ASN A 250 9.52 3.89 13.54
C ASN A 250 9.01 2.48 13.25
N THR A 251 7.69 2.28 13.35
CA THR A 251 7.05 0.99 13.08
C THR A 251 5.80 1.15 12.24
N VAL A 252 5.50 0.11 11.45
CA VAL A 252 4.18 -0.10 10.83
C VAL A 252 3.54 -1.33 11.48
N THR A 253 2.28 -1.21 11.84
CA THR A 253 1.47 -2.32 12.35
C THR A 253 0.35 -2.61 11.37
N PHE A 254 0.23 -3.87 10.97
CA PHE A 254 -0.83 -4.37 10.12
C PHE A 254 -1.81 -5.19 10.95
N LYS A 255 -3.10 -5.01 10.73
CA LYS A 255 -4.14 -5.87 11.31
C LYS A 255 -5.18 -6.21 10.25
N PRO A 256 -5.39 -7.50 9.93
CA PRO A 256 -6.46 -7.91 9.03
C PRO A 256 -7.83 -7.50 9.58
N VAL A 257 -8.58 -6.71 8.81
CA VAL A 257 -9.93 -6.27 9.16
C VAL A 257 -10.78 -6.14 7.90
N ASP A 258 -12.10 -6.23 8.05
CA ASP A 258 -13.02 -5.86 6.98
C ASP A 258 -13.14 -4.34 6.94
N CYS A 259 -12.43 -3.68 6.01
CA CYS A 259 -12.39 -2.22 5.91
C CYS A 259 -13.74 -1.59 5.49
N THR A 260 -14.75 -2.40 5.17
CA THR A 260 -16.11 -1.93 4.89
C THR A 260 -16.98 -1.84 6.15
N LYS A 261 -16.50 -2.34 7.28
CA LYS A 261 -17.22 -2.36 8.56
C LYS A 261 -16.60 -1.41 9.58
N PRO A 262 -17.36 -0.97 10.60
CA PRO A 262 -16.78 -0.33 11.77
C PRO A 262 -15.82 -1.31 12.49
N TYR A 263 -14.68 -0.77 12.93
CA TYR A 263 -13.65 -1.49 13.68
C TYR A 263 -13.10 -0.60 14.80
#